data_AF-A0AA88KNW2-F1
#
_entry.id   AF-A0AA88KNW2-F1
#
_cell.length_a   1.000
_cell.length_b   1.000
_cell.length_c   1.000
_cell.angle_alpha   90.00
_cell.angle_beta   90.00
_cell.angle_gamma   90.00
#
_symmetry.space_group_name_H-M   'P 1'
#
loop_
_entity.id
_entity.type
_entity.pdbx_description
1 polymer ?
#
loop_
_entity_poly.entity_id
_entity_poly.type
_entity_poly.pdbx_seq_one_letter_code
_entity_poly.pdbx_strand_id
1 'polypeptide(L)'
;MLWDHLFDFFEQFTYSHHHDQNPSLPLKDNYFNVFSTELQQVIHPPNIFVDGYANVSYTHYLPVWVNSLSMANSIFYLICFGLYYLSMAFFLYKIKSRKIELKRNHKLLFVLAIVFVAIQSMTLIIRVVYDGLHLYARIYTESTGNLLRMEFLIALNLMGALTIFFMFSDFIFLFIVLFYFQKIFWTTAKMMGAISRKALSRIQIMLNVTTVIFSVTSLVMVLLAAIFFFFQKTDMVGKPPTTGVYVGCFVVIFTMLVYDAVITIISGVLVMRSIKQTIKAVMTSSQRYAQRHYQPRITSPLTSSSLSDHNVDKSNANISNTTLSVQQQVVNSSHPHSTNDNNTSTTILRTSIDGRKMEQRIQSPFKVTFGLLLGLVACIFFQLLAAGIASAAVEIDVVKMIWYFFNCLGVLVFAVIILCLFYPMFVNTEIAFKEIETSKANALKNHEHVQEGSLNPMLRVPSMELQTPSSPTLGGNDTGTTSECISVNEH
;
A
#
# COMPACT_ATOMS: atom_id res chain seq x y z
N MET A 1 8.95 -11.85 -27.04
CA MET A 1 8.77 -13.30 -27.26
C MET A 1 7.31 -13.74 -27.24
N LEU A 2 6.55 -13.67 -26.13
CA LEU A 2 5.10 -14.02 -26.16
C LEU A 2 4.31 -13.05 -27.05
N TRP A 3 4.62 -11.75 -26.97
CA TRP A 3 4.04 -10.72 -27.83
C TRP A 3 4.38 -10.91 -29.30
N ASP A 4 5.63 -11.23 -29.61
CA ASP A 4 6.07 -11.48 -30.99
C ASP A 4 5.37 -12.72 -31.56
N HIS A 5 5.24 -13.81 -30.78
CA HIS A 5 4.44 -14.97 -31.22
C HIS A 5 2.95 -14.69 -31.38
N LEU A 6 2.37 -13.84 -30.53
CA LEU A 6 0.98 -13.41 -30.67
C LEU A 6 0.79 -12.53 -31.91
N PHE A 7 1.76 -11.65 -32.18
CA PHE A 7 1.75 -10.76 -33.33
C PHE A 7 1.97 -11.54 -34.64
N ASP A 8 2.96 -12.43 -34.68
CA ASP A 8 3.21 -13.35 -35.79
C ASP A 8 1.99 -14.25 -36.04
N PHE A 9 1.36 -14.77 -34.97
CA PHE A 9 0.12 -15.55 -35.09
C PHE A 9 -1.00 -14.72 -35.73
N PHE A 10 -1.19 -13.47 -35.30
CA PHE A 10 -2.18 -12.58 -35.92
C PHE A 10 -1.84 -12.23 -37.36
N GLU A 11 -0.58 -11.91 -37.66
CA GLU A 11 -0.14 -11.55 -39.01
C GLU A 11 -0.33 -12.74 -39.97
N GLN A 12 0.07 -13.94 -39.55
CA GLN A 12 -0.08 -15.17 -40.33
C GLN A 12 -1.55 -15.55 -40.53
N PHE A 13 -2.41 -15.34 -39.52
CA PHE A 13 -3.85 -15.58 -39.62
C PHE A 13 -4.55 -14.58 -40.56
N THR A 14 -4.11 -13.32 -40.56
CA THR A 14 -4.66 -12.27 -41.43
C THR A 14 -4.24 -12.49 -42.89
N TYR A 15 -2.99 -12.92 -43.11
CA TYR A 15 -2.45 -13.16 -44.45
C TYR A 15 -3.07 -14.37 -45.15
N SER A 16 -3.39 -15.43 -44.40
CA SER A 16 -3.98 -16.66 -44.97
C SER A 16 -5.42 -16.47 -45.48
N HIS A 17 -6.16 -15.47 -44.99
CA HIS A 17 -7.57 -15.29 -45.36
C HIS A 17 -7.78 -14.52 -46.68
N HIS A 18 -6.77 -13.80 -47.18
CA HIS A 18 -6.89 -13.04 -48.42
C HIS A 18 -6.80 -13.89 -49.69
N HIS A 19 -6.34 -15.15 -49.60
CA HIS A 19 -6.10 -15.99 -50.77
C HIS A 19 -7.24 -16.96 -51.15
N ASP A 20 -8.26 -17.15 -50.30
CA ASP A 20 -9.33 -18.14 -50.53
C ASP A 20 -10.67 -17.56 -51.05
N GLN A 21 -10.73 -16.27 -51.41
CA GLN A 21 -11.93 -15.66 -52.01
C GLN A 21 -12.04 -15.95 -53.51
N ASN A 22 -12.22 -17.22 -53.89
CA ASN A 22 -12.78 -17.54 -55.20
C ASN A 22 -13.59 -18.85 -55.25
N PRO A 23 -14.71 -18.99 -54.53
CA PRO A 23 -15.65 -20.06 -54.80
C PRO A 23 -16.70 -19.57 -55.81
N SER A 24 -16.47 -19.89 -57.08
CA SER A 24 -17.55 -19.93 -58.08
C SER A 24 -18.46 -21.13 -57.76
N LEU A 25 -19.43 -20.92 -56.88
CA LEU A 25 -20.42 -21.95 -56.52
C LEU A 25 -21.65 -21.84 -57.45
N PRO A 26 -22.06 -22.95 -58.11
CA PRO A 26 -23.23 -22.95 -58.98
C PRO A 26 -24.53 -22.81 -58.17
N LEU A 27 -25.35 -21.84 -58.54
CA LEU A 27 -26.75 -21.75 -58.12
C LEU A 27 -27.48 -23.05 -58.50
N LYS A 28 -27.95 -23.79 -57.50
CA LYS A 28 -28.88 -24.90 -57.69
C LYS A 28 -30.14 -24.63 -56.86
N ASP A 29 -31.19 -24.27 -57.57
CA ASP A 29 -32.54 -24.04 -57.04
C ASP A 29 -33.06 -25.30 -56.34
N ASN A 30 -33.33 -25.20 -55.03
CA ASN A 30 -34.14 -26.17 -54.28
C ASN A 30 -34.77 -25.48 -53.05
N TYR A 31 -35.59 -24.47 -53.31
CA TYR A 31 -36.47 -23.86 -52.32
C TYR A 31 -37.80 -24.62 -52.26
N PHE A 32 -37.87 -25.81 -51.65
CA PHE A 32 -39.20 -26.39 -51.32
C PHE A 32 -39.30 -27.38 -50.16
N ASN A 33 -38.27 -27.60 -49.32
CA ASN A 33 -38.35 -28.57 -48.21
C ASN A 33 -38.01 -28.00 -46.81
N VAL A 34 -38.12 -26.69 -46.60
CA VAL A 34 -37.64 -26.05 -45.35
C VAL A 34 -38.66 -26.11 -44.20
N PHE A 35 -39.91 -26.50 -44.42
CA PHE A 35 -40.96 -26.37 -43.39
C PHE A 35 -41.26 -27.64 -42.57
N SER A 36 -40.61 -28.78 -42.83
CA SER A 36 -40.87 -30.04 -42.08
C SER A 36 -39.77 -30.48 -41.13
N THR A 37 -38.65 -29.74 -41.03
CA THR A 37 -37.51 -30.10 -40.15
C THR A 37 -37.49 -29.36 -38.81
N GLU A 38 -38.30 -28.31 -38.61
CA GLU A 38 -38.31 -27.55 -37.34
C GLU A 38 -38.93 -28.35 -36.16
N LEU A 39 -39.73 -29.38 -36.42
CA LEU A 39 -40.40 -30.13 -35.34
C LEU A 39 -39.65 -31.38 -34.86
N GLN A 40 -38.58 -31.79 -35.52
CA GLN A 40 -37.81 -32.99 -35.16
C GLN A 40 -36.44 -32.69 -34.51
N GLN A 41 -36.15 -31.40 -34.26
CA GLN A 41 -34.85 -30.94 -33.73
C GLN A 41 -34.76 -30.90 -32.19
N VAL A 42 -35.72 -31.49 -31.47
CA VAL A 42 -35.80 -31.40 -30.00
C VAL A 42 -35.08 -32.55 -29.27
N ILE A 43 -34.64 -33.61 -29.97
CA ILE A 43 -34.16 -34.84 -29.28
C ILE A 43 -32.65 -35.12 -29.46
N HIS A 44 -31.97 -34.46 -30.40
CA HIS A 44 -30.51 -34.52 -30.48
C HIS A 44 -29.94 -33.12 -30.25
N PRO A 45 -29.01 -32.93 -29.28
CA PRO A 45 -28.29 -31.67 -29.21
C PRO A 45 -27.69 -31.45 -30.61
N PRO A 46 -27.99 -30.31 -31.28
CA PRO A 46 -27.48 -30.06 -32.61
C PRO A 46 -25.98 -30.28 -32.56
N ASN A 47 -25.42 -31.06 -33.50
CA ASN A 47 -23.97 -31.21 -33.61
C ASN A 47 -23.41 -29.79 -33.82
N ILE A 48 -22.93 -29.18 -32.74
CA ILE A 48 -22.39 -27.80 -32.71
C ILE A 48 -21.18 -27.69 -33.64
N PHE A 49 -20.59 -28.85 -33.98
CA PHE A 49 -19.39 -28.99 -34.78
C PHE A 49 -19.74 -29.70 -36.09
N VAL A 50 -19.62 -28.97 -37.19
CA VAL A 50 -19.64 -29.52 -38.55
C VAL A 50 -18.32 -29.09 -39.19
N ASP A 51 -17.48 -30.08 -39.52
CA ASP A 51 -16.25 -29.90 -40.29
C ASP A 51 -15.24 -28.87 -39.74
N GLY A 52 -15.11 -28.76 -38.41
CA GLY A 52 -14.15 -27.85 -37.76
C GLY A 52 -14.62 -26.40 -37.65
N TYR A 53 -15.89 -26.13 -37.99
CA TYR A 53 -16.54 -24.85 -37.80
C TYR A 53 -17.58 -24.94 -36.68
N ALA A 54 -17.66 -23.86 -35.88
CA ALA A 54 -18.76 -23.65 -34.96
C ALA A 54 -19.85 -22.81 -35.66
N ASN A 55 -21.09 -23.28 -35.58
CA ASN A 55 -22.25 -22.49 -35.98
C ASN A 55 -22.63 -21.54 -34.83
N VAL A 56 -22.14 -20.30 -34.89
CA VAL A 56 -22.38 -19.30 -33.85
C VAL A 56 -23.23 -18.17 -34.44
N SER A 57 -24.44 -18.00 -33.91
CA SER A 57 -25.30 -16.87 -34.26
C SER A 57 -24.66 -15.55 -33.83
N TYR A 58 -24.81 -14.51 -34.65
CA TYR A 58 -24.35 -13.15 -34.36
C TYR A 58 -24.89 -12.60 -33.03
N THR A 59 -26.05 -13.10 -32.56
CA THR A 59 -26.65 -12.74 -31.26
C THR A 59 -25.84 -13.20 -30.07
N HIS A 60 -24.89 -14.12 -30.26
CA HIS A 60 -23.95 -14.53 -29.21
C HIS A 60 -22.95 -13.42 -28.88
N TYR A 61 -22.68 -12.51 -29.82
CA TYR A 61 -21.69 -11.45 -29.64
C TYR A 61 -22.32 -10.14 -29.14
N LEU A 62 -21.56 -9.41 -28.32
CA LEU A 62 -21.94 -8.10 -27.82
C LEU A 62 -22.15 -7.09 -28.97
N PRO A 63 -23.03 -6.09 -28.78
CA PRO A 63 -23.16 -4.95 -29.67
C PRO A 63 -21.81 -4.30 -29.99
N VAL A 64 -21.57 -3.96 -31.26
CA VAL A 64 -20.32 -3.29 -31.74
C VAL A 64 -19.98 -2.09 -30.85
N TRP A 65 -20.98 -1.26 -30.54
CA TRP A 65 -20.78 -0.05 -29.74
C TRP A 65 -20.25 -0.35 -28.33
N VAL A 66 -20.62 -1.47 -27.71
CA VAL A 66 -20.16 -1.87 -26.37
C VAL A 66 -18.67 -2.16 -26.40
N ASN A 67 -18.22 -2.97 -27.36
CA ASN A 67 -16.81 -3.31 -27.52
C ASN A 67 -15.98 -2.08 -27.89
N SER A 68 -16.47 -1.22 -28.79
CA SER A 68 -15.78 0.03 -29.15
C SER A 68 -15.62 0.99 -27.97
N LEU A 69 -16.67 1.13 -27.15
CA LEU A 69 -16.61 1.95 -25.93
C LEU A 69 -15.64 1.35 -24.90
N SER A 70 -15.65 0.03 -24.70
CA SER A 70 -14.73 -0.68 -23.79
C SER A 70 -13.27 -0.52 -24.23
N MET A 71 -13.00 -0.62 -25.52
CA MET A 71 -11.67 -0.35 -26.09
C MET A 71 -11.26 1.11 -25.88
N ALA A 72 -12.14 2.08 -26.18
CA ALA A 72 -11.84 3.50 -25.99
C ALA A 72 -11.52 3.82 -24.52
N ASN A 73 -12.30 3.27 -23.59
CA ASN A 73 -12.06 3.40 -22.16
C ASN A 73 -10.69 2.80 -21.76
N SER A 74 -10.37 1.62 -22.27
CA SER A 74 -9.10 0.95 -21.98
C SER A 74 -7.90 1.72 -22.54
N ILE A 75 -7.99 2.26 -23.75
CA ILE A 75 -6.96 3.11 -24.36
C ILE A 75 -6.79 4.40 -23.57
N PHE A 76 -7.88 5.05 -23.16
CA PHE A 76 -7.83 6.24 -22.31
C PHE A 76 -7.05 5.98 -21.02
N TYR A 77 -7.38 4.90 -20.29
CA TYR A 77 -6.65 4.56 -19.07
C TYR A 77 -5.21 4.12 -19.31
N LEU A 78 -4.90 3.46 -20.44
CA LEU A 78 -3.51 3.16 -20.82
C LEU A 78 -2.69 4.44 -21.01
N ILE A 79 -3.26 5.48 -21.63
CA ILE A 79 -2.61 6.80 -21.75
C ILE A 79 -2.40 7.41 -20.35
N CYS A 80 -3.40 7.36 -19.47
CA CYS A 80 -3.26 7.83 -18.09
C CYS A 80 -2.15 7.09 -17.32
N PHE A 81 -2.05 5.77 -17.46
CA PHE A 81 -0.98 4.99 -16.83
C PHE A 81 0.39 5.26 -17.46
N GLY A 82 0.45 5.52 -18.77
CA GLY A 82 1.64 6.02 -19.44
C GLY A 82 2.15 7.34 -18.84
N LEU A 83 1.25 8.31 -18.64
CA LEU A 83 1.57 9.58 -17.97
C LEU A 83 2.03 9.37 -16.51
N TYR A 84 1.42 8.42 -15.80
CA TYR A 84 1.86 8.03 -14.47
C TYR A 84 3.28 7.45 -14.49
N TYR A 85 3.61 6.55 -15.42
CA TYR A 85 4.97 5.98 -15.54
C TYR A 85 6.00 7.06 -15.87
N LEU A 86 5.69 8.00 -16.76
CA LEU A 86 6.55 9.15 -17.04
C LEU A 86 6.78 10.01 -15.80
N SER A 87 5.71 10.30 -15.04
CA SER A 87 5.79 11.06 -13.79
C SER A 87 6.65 10.34 -12.75
N MET A 88 6.50 9.02 -12.63
CA MET A 88 7.28 8.17 -11.73
C MET A 88 8.75 8.08 -12.14
N ALA A 89 9.03 7.95 -13.44
CA ALA A 89 10.39 7.94 -13.98
C ALA A 89 11.09 9.28 -13.73
N PHE A 90 10.42 10.40 -13.98
CA PHE A 90 10.92 11.74 -13.67
C PHE A 90 11.18 11.92 -12.17
N PHE A 91 10.27 11.42 -11.34
CA PHE A 91 10.41 11.46 -9.89
C PHE A 91 11.61 10.63 -9.39
N LEU A 92 11.81 9.42 -9.91
CA LEU A 92 12.99 8.60 -9.62
C LEU A 92 14.29 9.25 -10.09
N TYR A 93 14.27 9.84 -11.30
CA TYR A 93 15.41 10.58 -11.83
C TYR A 93 15.78 11.72 -10.88
N LYS A 94 14.79 12.48 -10.39
CA LYS A 94 15.03 13.58 -9.44
C LYS A 94 15.57 13.09 -8.10
N ILE A 95 15.11 11.95 -7.57
CA ILE A 95 15.67 11.38 -6.34
C ILE A 95 17.12 10.94 -6.56
N LYS A 96 17.38 10.24 -7.67
CA LYS A 96 18.73 9.78 -8.03
C LYS A 96 19.70 10.96 -8.12
N SER A 97 19.30 12.05 -8.77
CA SER A 97 20.09 13.27 -8.90
C SER A 97 20.39 13.96 -7.56
N ARG A 98 19.52 13.82 -6.55
CA ARG A 98 19.74 14.40 -5.21
C ARG A 98 20.59 13.53 -4.28
N LYS A 99 21.05 12.35 -4.72
CA LYS A 99 21.82 11.39 -3.90
C LYS A 99 21.14 11.02 -2.56
N ILE A 100 19.81 11.01 -2.53
CA ILE A 100 19.05 10.66 -1.32
C ILE A 100 19.02 9.13 -1.21
N GLU A 101 19.57 8.58 -0.13
CA GLU A 101 19.51 7.14 0.12
C GLU A 101 18.10 6.70 0.57
N LEU A 102 17.34 6.06 -0.32
CA LEU A 102 16.05 5.51 0.07
C LEU A 102 16.23 4.30 1.00
N LYS A 103 15.57 4.35 2.16
CA LYS A 103 15.41 3.18 3.03
C LYS A 103 14.71 2.04 2.27
N ARG A 104 15.15 0.80 2.52
CA ARG A 104 14.67 -0.43 1.88
C ARG A 104 13.13 -0.55 1.83
N ASN A 105 12.44 -0.18 2.91
CA ASN A 105 10.97 -0.27 2.97
C ASN A 105 10.28 0.65 1.95
N HIS A 106 10.78 1.86 1.76
CA HIS A 106 10.16 2.77 0.80
C HIS A 106 10.47 2.37 -0.65
N LYS A 107 11.67 1.82 -0.91
CA LYS A 107 11.99 1.22 -2.22
C LYS A 107 11.01 0.10 -2.55
N LEU A 108 10.75 -0.79 -1.59
CA LEU A 108 9.84 -1.91 -1.80
C LEU A 108 8.39 -1.44 -1.99
N LEU A 109 7.95 -0.42 -1.24
CA LEU A 109 6.63 0.19 -1.46
C LEU A 109 6.47 0.72 -2.89
N PHE A 110 7.50 1.41 -3.38
CA PHE A 110 7.53 1.98 -4.71
C PHE A 110 7.50 0.90 -5.81
N VAL A 111 8.30 -0.15 -5.64
CA VAL A 111 8.30 -1.31 -6.54
C VAL A 111 6.92 -1.97 -6.56
N LEU A 112 6.29 -2.18 -5.39
CA LEU A 112 4.93 -2.71 -5.32
C LEU A 112 3.92 -1.83 -6.07
N ALA A 113 3.99 -0.51 -5.91
CA ALA A 113 3.09 0.40 -6.62
C ALA A 113 3.28 0.35 -8.15
N ILE A 114 4.52 0.25 -8.62
CA ILE A 114 4.82 0.07 -10.06
C ILE A 114 4.28 -1.26 -10.58
N VAL A 115 4.53 -2.35 -9.86
CA VAL A 115 4.04 -3.68 -10.23
C VAL A 115 2.52 -3.70 -10.25
N PHE A 116 1.85 -3.08 -9.29
CA PHE A 116 0.39 -2.98 -9.26
C PHE A 116 -0.16 -2.31 -10.52
N VAL A 117 0.37 -1.13 -10.87
CA VAL A 117 -0.07 -0.42 -12.08
C VAL A 117 0.32 -1.19 -13.36
N ALA A 118 1.39 -1.99 -13.31
CA ALA A 118 1.81 -2.81 -14.44
C ALA A 118 0.84 -3.97 -14.69
N ILE A 119 0.40 -4.67 -13.64
CA ILE A 119 -0.63 -5.70 -13.75
C ILE A 119 -1.90 -5.09 -14.34
N GLN A 120 -2.36 -3.95 -13.82
CA GLN A 120 -3.53 -3.25 -14.35
C GLN A 120 -3.37 -2.82 -15.82
N SER A 121 -2.18 -2.38 -16.22
CA SER A 121 -1.89 -2.03 -17.62
C SER A 121 -1.94 -3.26 -18.51
N MET A 122 -1.41 -4.40 -18.06
CA MET A 122 -1.51 -5.68 -18.78
C MET A 122 -2.96 -6.14 -18.90
N THR A 123 -3.77 -6.02 -17.84
CA THR A 123 -5.22 -6.28 -17.88
C THR A 123 -5.90 -5.47 -18.98
N LEU A 124 -5.56 -4.19 -19.11
CA LEU A 124 -6.12 -3.31 -20.15
C LEU A 124 -5.68 -3.69 -21.55
N ILE A 125 -4.41 -4.04 -21.76
CA ILE A 125 -3.91 -4.43 -23.08
C ILE A 125 -4.59 -5.74 -23.52
N ILE A 126 -4.65 -6.75 -22.64
CA ILE A 126 -5.33 -8.02 -22.93
C ILE A 126 -6.81 -7.77 -23.25
N ARG A 127 -7.47 -6.84 -22.52
CA ARG A 127 -8.85 -6.45 -22.80
C ARG A 127 -9.02 -5.79 -24.17
N VAL A 128 -8.14 -4.87 -24.56
CA VAL A 128 -8.19 -4.24 -25.89
C VAL A 128 -8.08 -5.30 -27.00
N VAL A 129 -7.18 -6.27 -26.83
CA VAL A 129 -7.04 -7.38 -27.79
C VAL A 129 -8.30 -8.26 -27.78
N TYR A 130 -8.83 -8.60 -26.60
CA TYR A 130 -10.06 -9.38 -26.47
C TYR A 130 -11.26 -8.71 -27.14
N ASP A 131 -11.51 -7.43 -26.84
CA ASP A 131 -12.61 -6.65 -27.42
C ASP A 131 -12.44 -6.49 -28.95
N GLY A 132 -11.20 -6.32 -29.41
CA GLY A 132 -10.86 -6.27 -30.84
C GLY A 132 -11.15 -7.59 -31.55
N LEU A 133 -10.77 -8.73 -30.95
CA LEU A 133 -11.10 -10.06 -31.48
C LEU A 133 -12.61 -10.29 -31.51
N HIS A 134 -13.31 -9.85 -30.47
CA HIS A 134 -14.76 -9.99 -30.37
C HIS A 134 -15.50 -9.14 -31.42
N LEU A 135 -14.97 -7.95 -31.74
CA LEU A 135 -15.46 -7.12 -32.83
C LEU A 135 -15.21 -7.76 -34.20
N TYR A 136 -13.99 -8.29 -34.42
CA TYR A 136 -13.63 -9.01 -35.64
C TYR A 136 -14.51 -10.24 -35.86
N ALA A 137 -14.69 -11.06 -34.81
CA ALA A 137 -15.55 -12.24 -34.80
C ALA A 137 -16.94 -11.91 -35.33
N ARG A 138 -17.53 -10.83 -34.79
CA ARG A 138 -18.86 -10.37 -35.15
C ARG A 138 -18.95 -9.96 -36.61
N ILE A 139 -18.09 -9.06 -37.07
CA ILE A 139 -18.07 -8.57 -38.46
C ILE A 139 -17.89 -9.76 -39.43
N TYR A 140 -17.03 -10.70 -39.08
CA TYR A 140 -16.80 -11.91 -39.86
C TYR A 140 -18.06 -12.79 -39.92
N THR A 141 -18.73 -13.04 -38.79
CA THR A 141 -19.97 -13.85 -38.79
C THR A 141 -21.11 -13.19 -39.55
N GLU A 142 -21.24 -11.86 -39.48
CA GLU A 142 -22.22 -11.09 -40.24
C GLU A 142 -21.95 -11.15 -41.75
N SER A 143 -20.66 -11.20 -42.16
CA SER A 143 -20.27 -11.22 -43.58
C SER A 143 -20.34 -12.60 -44.23
N THR A 144 -20.04 -13.67 -43.49
CA THR A 144 -19.78 -15.01 -44.05
C THR A 144 -20.87 -16.05 -43.75
N GLY A 145 -21.93 -15.68 -43.02
CA GLY A 145 -23.09 -16.55 -42.79
C GLY A 145 -22.95 -17.51 -41.61
N ASN A 146 -22.50 -17.01 -40.45
CA ASN A 146 -22.48 -17.70 -39.14
C ASN A 146 -21.44 -18.82 -38.90
N LEU A 147 -20.56 -19.11 -39.87
CA LEU A 147 -19.50 -20.11 -39.69
C LEU A 147 -18.22 -19.44 -39.16
N LEU A 148 -17.75 -19.86 -37.98
CA LEU A 148 -16.47 -19.41 -37.41
C LEU A 148 -15.54 -20.59 -37.20
N ARG A 149 -14.26 -20.44 -37.54
CA ARG A 149 -13.25 -21.49 -37.29
C ARG A 149 -13.11 -21.75 -35.78
N MET A 150 -13.06 -23.03 -35.40
CA MET A 150 -12.94 -23.44 -34.00
C MET A 150 -11.70 -22.90 -33.29
N GLU A 151 -10.57 -22.84 -34.01
CA GLU A 151 -9.30 -22.31 -33.48
C GLU A 151 -9.45 -20.86 -33.01
N PHE A 152 -10.15 -20.04 -33.80
CA PHE A 152 -10.40 -18.64 -33.48
C PHE A 152 -11.36 -18.51 -32.28
N LEU A 153 -12.38 -19.36 -32.18
CA LEU A 153 -13.29 -19.39 -31.02
C LEU A 153 -12.54 -19.77 -29.72
N ILE A 154 -11.63 -20.74 -29.79
CA ILE A 154 -10.78 -21.14 -28.65
C ILE A 154 -9.87 -19.97 -28.24
N ALA A 155 -9.23 -19.30 -29.21
CA ALA A 155 -8.40 -18.13 -28.94
C ALA A 155 -9.20 -16.99 -28.29
N LEU A 156 -10.41 -16.71 -28.78
CA LEU A 156 -11.31 -15.70 -28.21
C LEU A 156 -11.67 -16.03 -26.75
N ASN A 157 -12.03 -17.28 -26.46
CA ASN A 157 -12.37 -17.74 -25.12
C ASN A 157 -11.16 -17.73 -24.16
N LEU A 158 -9.98 -18.11 -24.66
CA LEU A 158 -8.72 -18.04 -23.90
C LEU A 158 -8.38 -16.59 -23.52
N MET A 159 -8.51 -15.65 -24.45
CA MET A 159 -8.28 -14.22 -24.19
C MET A 159 -9.27 -13.65 -23.17
N GLY A 160 -10.53 -14.10 -23.21
CA GLY A 160 -11.52 -13.78 -22.19
C GLY A 160 -11.12 -14.32 -20.80
N ALA A 161 -10.70 -15.58 -20.73
CA ALA A 161 -10.22 -16.19 -19.49
C ALA A 161 -8.99 -15.48 -18.92
N LEU A 162 -8.04 -15.09 -19.78
CA LEU A 162 -6.86 -14.30 -19.39
C LEU A 162 -7.27 -12.93 -18.85
N THR A 163 -8.22 -12.26 -19.48
CA THR A 163 -8.73 -10.97 -18.99
C THR A 163 -9.28 -11.09 -17.56
N ILE A 164 -10.06 -12.14 -17.30
CA ILE A 164 -10.61 -12.42 -15.96
C ILE A 164 -9.50 -12.76 -14.97
N PHE A 165 -8.54 -13.60 -15.36
CA PHE A 165 -7.40 -13.96 -14.52
C PHE A 165 -6.60 -12.73 -14.06
N PHE A 166 -6.25 -11.83 -14.98
CA PHE A 166 -5.50 -10.61 -14.66
C PHE A 166 -6.35 -9.62 -13.84
N MET A 167 -7.64 -9.49 -14.17
CA MET A 167 -8.56 -8.67 -13.38
C MET A 167 -8.66 -9.12 -11.92
N PHE A 168 -8.76 -10.43 -11.66
CA PHE A 168 -8.74 -10.92 -10.29
C PHE A 168 -7.34 -10.88 -9.65
N SER A 169 -6.28 -11.02 -10.44
CA SER A 169 -4.90 -10.85 -9.96
C SER A 169 -4.66 -9.43 -9.46
N ASP A 170 -5.25 -8.41 -10.10
CA ASP A 170 -5.23 -7.02 -9.62
C ASP A 170 -5.84 -6.91 -8.21
N PHE A 171 -6.98 -7.57 -7.95
CA PHE A 171 -7.57 -7.62 -6.60
C PHE A 171 -6.64 -8.27 -5.58
N ILE A 172 -6.03 -9.42 -5.90
CA ILE A 172 -5.07 -10.10 -5.01
C ILE A 172 -3.88 -9.18 -4.71
N PHE A 173 -3.35 -8.53 -5.73
CA PHE A 173 -2.21 -7.66 -5.58
C PHE A 173 -2.54 -6.44 -4.71
N LEU A 174 -3.74 -5.90 -4.82
CA LEU A 174 -4.21 -4.83 -3.93
C LEU A 174 -4.13 -5.27 -2.47
N PHE A 175 -4.54 -6.50 -2.14
CA PHE A 175 -4.43 -7.03 -0.78
C PHE A 175 -2.98 -7.17 -0.31
N ILE A 176 -2.08 -7.64 -1.17
CA ILE A 176 -0.64 -7.71 -0.86
C ILE A 176 -0.13 -6.31 -0.51
N VAL A 177 -0.52 -5.30 -1.28
CA VAL A 177 -0.16 -3.90 -1.05
C VAL A 177 -0.73 -3.39 0.29
N LEU A 178 -1.99 -3.70 0.62
CA LEU A 178 -2.61 -3.38 1.92
C LEU A 178 -1.82 -3.92 3.10
N PHE A 179 -1.55 -5.22 3.12
CA PHE A 179 -0.78 -5.85 4.19
C PHE A 179 0.62 -5.26 4.31
N TYR A 180 1.24 -4.94 3.17
CA TYR A 180 2.53 -4.27 3.17
C TYR A 180 2.46 -2.87 3.80
N PHE A 181 1.43 -2.08 3.49
CA PHE A 181 1.19 -0.79 4.13
C PHE A 181 0.96 -0.91 5.64
N GLN A 182 0.15 -1.86 6.06
CA GLN A 182 -0.06 -2.14 7.48
C GLN A 182 1.27 -2.51 8.17
N LYS A 183 2.12 -3.32 7.52
CA LYS A 183 3.46 -3.65 8.04
C LYS A 183 4.37 -2.44 8.19
N ILE A 184 4.36 -1.51 7.21
CA ILE A 184 5.09 -0.24 7.31
C ILE A 184 4.55 0.57 8.48
N PHE A 185 3.22 0.69 8.59
CA PHE A 185 2.55 1.43 9.64
C PHE A 185 2.94 0.94 11.04
N TRP A 186 2.91 -0.37 11.27
CA TRP A 186 3.34 -0.98 12.53
C TRP A 186 4.83 -0.76 12.81
N THR A 187 5.67 -0.83 11.78
CA THR A 187 7.10 -0.56 11.92
C THR A 187 7.36 0.90 12.32
N THR A 188 6.62 1.84 11.74
CA THR A 188 6.68 3.27 12.09
C THR A 188 6.19 3.52 13.51
N ALA A 189 5.08 2.88 13.93
CA ALA A 189 4.58 2.97 15.31
C ALA A 189 5.64 2.50 16.34
N LYS A 190 6.39 1.44 16.02
CA LYS A 190 7.52 0.99 16.86
C LYS A 190 8.64 2.01 16.93
N MET A 191 9.04 2.62 15.81
CA MET A 191 10.09 3.64 15.82
C MET A 191 9.71 4.86 16.67
N MET A 192 8.42 5.13 16.83
CA MET A 192 7.90 6.19 17.71
C MET A 192 7.78 5.78 19.18
N GLY A 193 8.14 4.54 19.54
CA GLY A 193 8.01 4.03 20.92
C GLY A 193 6.56 3.79 21.36
N ALA A 194 5.60 3.86 20.43
CA ALA A 194 4.18 3.69 20.71
C ALA A 194 3.78 2.24 21.03
N ILE A 195 4.63 1.27 20.66
CA ILE A 195 4.39 -0.16 20.86
C ILE A 195 5.66 -0.87 21.34
N SER A 196 5.48 -1.88 22.20
CA SER A 196 6.59 -2.70 22.68
C SER A 196 7.16 -3.59 21.57
N ARG A 197 8.45 -3.91 21.67
CA ARG A 197 9.15 -4.78 20.70
C ARG A 197 8.51 -6.18 20.62
N LYS A 198 8.05 -6.72 21.77
CA LYS A 198 7.40 -8.03 21.87
C LYS A 198 6.05 -8.06 21.16
N ALA A 199 5.21 -7.04 21.39
CA ALA A 199 3.90 -6.94 20.74
C ALA A 199 4.03 -6.79 19.22
N LEU A 200 4.95 -5.94 18.74
CA LEU A 200 5.21 -5.80 17.31
C LEU A 200 5.59 -7.12 16.66
N SER A 201 6.51 -7.88 17.27
CA SER A 201 6.97 -9.15 16.71
C SER A 201 5.82 -10.14 16.51
N ARG A 202 4.90 -10.22 17.48
CA ARG A 202 3.71 -11.08 17.38
C ARG A 202 2.77 -10.63 16.26
N ILE A 203 2.48 -9.32 16.20
CA ILE A 203 1.62 -8.74 15.14
C ILE A 203 2.23 -8.98 13.75
N GLN A 204 3.55 -8.82 13.60
CA GLN A 204 4.21 -9.01 12.32
C GLN A 204 4.18 -10.47 11.85
N ILE A 205 4.38 -11.42 12.76
CA ILE A 205 4.28 -12.85 12.44
C ILE A 205 2.85 -13.17 12.02
N MET A 206 1.86 -12.74 12.80
CA MET A 206 0.44 -12.97 12.50
C MET A 206 0.05 -12.38 11.14
N LEU A 207 0.41 -11.11 10.88
CA LEU A 207 0.11 -10.44 9.62
C LEU A 207 0.77 -11.14 8.42
N ASN A 208 2.04 -11.56 8.53
CA ASN A 208 2.71 -12.30 7.45
C ASN A 208 2.05 -13.66 7.20
N VAL A 209 1.73 -14.42 8.26
CA VAL A 209 1.06 -15.74 8.14
C VAL A 209 -0.30 -15.58 7.46
N THR A 210 -1.10 -14.63 7.92
CA THR A 210 -2.41 -14.33 7.33
C THR A 210 -2.28 -13.89 5.87
N THR A 211 -1.30 -13.05 5.54
CA THR A 211 -1.04 -12.61 4.15
C THR A 211 -0.71 -13.79 3.24
N VAL A 212 0.13 -14.73 3.70
CA VAL A 212 0.53 -15.91 2.91
C VAL A 212 -0.67 -16.83 2.70
N ILE A 213 -1.44 -17.14 3.75
CA ILE A 213 -2.62 -17.99 3.66
C ILE A 213 -3.63 -17.40 2.68
N PHE A 214 -3.91 -16.10 2.79
CA PHE A 214 -4.84 -15.44 1.88
C PHE A 214 -4.33 -15.35 0.45
N SER A 215 -3.05 -15.00 0.25
CA SER A 215 -2.48 -14.92 -1.09
C SER A 215 -2.57 -16.27 -1.82
N VAL A 216 -2.22 -17.37 -1.13
CA VAL A 216 -2.32 -18.72 -1.69
C VAL A 216 -3.77 -19.11 -1.95
N THR A 217 -4.67 -18.88 -0.99
CA THR A 217 -6.10 -19.22 -1.14
C THR A 217 -6.73 -18.45 -2.29
N SER A 218 -6.48 -17.14 -2.37
CA SER A 218 -7.01 -16.30 -3.44
C SER A 218 -6.42 -16.69 -4.80
N LEU A 219 -5.12 -17.00 -4.89
CA LEU A 219 -4.50 -17.45 -6.13
C LEU A 219 -5.15 -18.74 -6.66
N VAL A 220 -5.37 -19.73 -5.79
CA VAL A 220 -6.07 -20.97 -6.15
C VAL A 220 -7.49 -20.68 -6.64
N MET A 221 -8.23 -19.82 -5.93
CA MET A 221 -9.59 -19.44 -6.33
C MET A 221 -9.64 -18.72 -7.67
N VAL A 222 -8.66 -17.85 -7.97
CA VAL A 222 -8.58 -17.15 -9.26
C VAL A 222 -8.25 -18.09 -10.40
N LEU A 223 -7.35 -19.06 -10.19
CA LEU A 223 -7.06 -20.11 -11.17
C LEU A 223 -8.31 -20.96 -11.43
N LEU A 224 -9.04 -21.36 -10.39
CA LEU A 224 -10.30 -22.08 -10.54
C LEU A 224 -11.33 -21.23 -11.30
N ALA A 225 -11.51 -19.96 -10.96
CA ALA A 225 -12.45 -19.08 -11.64
C ALA A 225 -12.13 -18.90 -13.13
N ALA A 226 -10.84 -18.79 -13.49
CA ALA A 226 -10.40 -18.69 -14.89
C ALA A 226 -10.63 -19.99 -15.67
N ILE A 227 -10.32 -21.15 -15.06
CA ILE A 227 -10.52 -22.47 -15.68
C ILE A 227 -12.02 -22.75 -15.87
N PHE A 228 -12.86 -22.50 -14.86
CA PHE A 228 -14.30 -22.69 -14.97
C PHE A 228 -14.94 -21.71 -15.95
N PHE A 229 -14.44 -20.47 -16.06
CA PHE A 229 -14.88 -19.54 -17.10
C PHE A 229 -14.60 -20.12 -18.49
N PHE A 230 -13.36 -20.60 -18.69
CA PHE A 230 -12.95 -21.20 -19.96
C PHE A 230 -13.84 -22.39 -20.31
N PHE A 231 -14.05 -23.33 -19.37
CA PHE A 231 -14.91 -24.50 -19.60
C PHE A 231 -16.40 -24.17 -19.77
N GLN A 232 -16.89 -23.12 -19.11
CA GLN A 232 -18.25 -22.63 -19.34
C GLN A 232 -18.40 -22.09 -20.76
N LYS A 233 -17.39 -21.37 -21.27
CA LYS A 233 -17.41 -20.77 -22.60
C LYS A 233 -17.20 -21.76 -23.74
N THR A 234 -16.60 -22.91 -23.46
CA THR A 234 -16.50 -24.03 -24.41
C THR A 234 -17.68 -25.01 -24.31
N ASP A 235 -18.73 -24.66 -23.56
CA ASP A 235 -19.90 -25.51 -23.27
C ASP A 235 -19.55 -26.90 -22.68
N MET A 236 -18.34 -27.06 -22.14
CA MET A 236 -17.89 -28.30 -21.48
C MET A 236 -18.47 -28.45 -20.07
N VAL A 237 -18.80 -27.32 -19.43
CA VAL A 237 -19.34 -27.26 -18.08
C VAL A 237 -20.61 -26.40 -18.09
N GLY A 238 -21.69 -26.90 -17.46
CA GLY A 238 -22.94 -26.16 -17.36
C GLY A 238 -22.81 -24.87 -16.54
N LYS A 239 -23.78 -23.95 -16.68
CA LYS A 239 -23.81 -22.68 -15.94
C LYS A 239 -23.82 -22.84 -14.39
N PRO A 240 -24.59 -23.78 -13.77
CA PRO A 240 -24.70 -23.86 -12.31
C PRO A 240 -23.37 -24.03 -11.53
N PRO A 241 -22.47 -24.97 -11.88
CA PRO A 241 -21.20 -25.10 -11.16
C PRO A 241 -20.32 -23.86 -11.29
N THR A 242 -20.29 -23.22 -12.46
CA THR A 242 -19.50 -21.99 -12.67
C THR A 242 -20.03 -20.82 -11.85
N THR A 243 -21.36 -20.66 -11.76
CA THR A 243 -21.98 -19.69 -10.85
C THR A 243 -21.60 -19.98 -9.40
N GLY A 244 -21.59 -21.25 -8.98
CA GLY A 244 -21.16 -21.65 -7.64
C GLY A 244 -19.72 -21.24 -7.32
N VAL A 245 -18.78 -21.43 -8.26
CA VAL A 245 -17.39 -20.99 -8.12
C VAL A 245 -17.30 -19.47 -7.98
N TYR A 246 -18.05 -18.70 -8.77
CA TYR A 246 -18.05 -17.23 -8.67
C TYR A 246 -18.61 -16.73 -7.34
N VAL A 247 -19.72 -17.31 -6.87
CA VAL A 247 -20.29 -16.96 -5.55
C VAL A 247 -19.28 -17.29 -4.45
N GLY A 248 -18.62 -18.45 -4.53
CA GLY A 248 -17.55 -18.84 -3.60
C GLY A 248 -16.38 -17.83 -3.60
N CYS A 249 -15.88 -17.45 -4.77
CA CYS A 249 -14.84 -16.42 -4.92
C CYS A 249 -15.28 -15.10 -4.27
N PHE A 250 -16.51 -14.66 -4.54
CA PHE A 250 -17.04 -13.42 -3.99
C PHE A 250 -17.11 -13.46 -2.46
N VAL A 251 -17.62 -14.54 -1.87
CA VAL A 251 -17.72 -14.69 -0.40
C VAL A 251 -16.33 -14.68 0.24
N VAL A 252 -15.34 -15.35 -0.35
CA VAL A 252 -13.96 -15.37 0.16
C VAL A 252 -13.34 -13.97 0.10
N ILE A 253 -13.42 -13.29 -1.06
CA ILE A 253 -12.90 -11.94 -1.25
C ILE A 253 -13.58 -10.95 -0.30
N PHE A 254 -14.91 -11.04 -0.15
CA PHE A 254 -15.68 -10.18 0.75
C PHE A 254 -15.29 -10.39 2.21
N THR A 255 -15.17 -11.65 2.66
CA THR A 255 -14.75 -11.97 4.03
C THR A 255 -13.34 -11.46 4.31
N MET A 256 -12.43 -11.63 3.36
CA MET A 256 -11.06 -11.13 3.44
C MET A 256 -11.03 -9.60 3.59
N LEU A 257 -11.87 -8.91 2.81
CA LEU A 257 -11.97 -7.46 2.85
C LEU A 257 -12.53 -6.94 4.18
N VAL A 258 -13.58 -7.60 4.71
CA VAL A 258 -14.12 -7.27 6.03
C VAL A 258 -13.06 -7.46 7.10
N TYR A 259 -12.32 -8.57 7.05
CA TYR A 259 -11.21 -8.83 7.97
C TYR A 259 -10.15 -7.72 7.88
N ASP A 260 -9.69 -7.36 6.68
CA ASP A 260 -8.69 -6.32 6.48
C ASP A 260 -9.16 -4.94 6.91
N ALA A 261 -10.42 -4.60 6.65
CA ALA A 261 -11.03 -3.36 7.13
C ALA A 261 -11.03 -3.31 8.66
N VAL A 262 -11.43 -4.39 9.33
CA VAL A 262 -11.43 -4.47 10.80
C VAL A 262 -10.00 -4.34 11.36
N ILE A 263 -9.04 -5.10 10.83
CA ILE A 263 -7.63 -5.02 11.25
C ILE A 263 -7.07 -3.63 11.01
N THR A 264 -7.39 -3.00 9.89
CA THR A 264 -6.98 -1.64 9.56
C THR A 264 -7.51 -0.62 10.55
N ILE A 265 -8.81 -0.69 10.88
CA ILE A 265 -9.45 0.21 11.84
C ILE A 265 -8.84 0.02 13.24
N ILE A 266 -8.71 -1.23 13.70
CA ILE A 266 -8.10 -1.55 15.00
C ILE A 266 -6.67 -1.00 15.05
N SER A 267 -5.88 -1.20 13.99
CA SER A 267 -4.51 -0.68 13.88
C SER A 267 -4.48 0.85 13.99
N GLY A 268 -5.35 1.54 13.25
CA GLY A 268 -5.48 2.99 13.29
C GLY A 268 -5.83 3.53 14.69
N VAL A 269 -6.82 2.93 15.35
CA VAL A 269 -7.25 3.32 16.71
C VAL A 269 -6.14 3.10 17.73
N LEU A 270 -5.45 1.95 17.68
CA LEU A 270 -4.35 1.64 18.60
C LEU A 270 -3.22 2.65 18.49
N VAL A 271 -2.78 2.99 17.27
CA VAL A 271 -1.70 3.95 17.10
C VAL A 271 -2.13 5.36 17.53
N MET A 272 -3.36 5.78 17.22
CA MET A 272 -3.86 7.08 17.67
C MET A 272 -3.92 7.19 19.19
N ARG A 273 -4.32 6.11 19.89
CA ARG A 273 -4.30 6.03 21.35
C ARG A 273 -2.89 6.09 21.91
N SER A 274 -1.96 5.32 21.35
CA SER A 274 -0.56 5.34 21.79
C SER A 274 0.10 6.71 21.58
N ILE A 275 -0.15 7.38 20.46
CA ILE A 275 0.35 8.75 20.21
C ILE A 275 -0.16 9.71 21.29
N LYS A 276 -1.46 9.68 21.63
CA LYS A 276 -2.03 10.52 22.70
C LYS A 276 -1.38 10.25 24.05
N GLN A 277 -1.09 8.98 24.36
CA GLN A 277 -0.41 8.60 25.60
C GLN A 277 1.05 9.10 25.63
N THR A 278 1.79 8.95 24.54
CA THR A 278 3.17 9.43 24.44
C THR A 278 3.22 10.96 24.57
N ILE A 279 2.33 11.69 23.89
CA ILE A 279 2.25 13.15 24.01
C ILE A 279 1.97 13.55 25.46
N LYS A 280 1.01 12.90 26.13
CA LYS A 280 0.69 13.17 27.54
C LYS A 280 1.88 12.90 28.46
N ALA A 281 2.61 11.80 28.23
CA ALA A 281 3.80 11.47 29.01
C ALA A 281 4.92 12.51 28.83
N VAL A 282 5.18 12.92 27.58
CA VAL A 282 6.19 13.94 27.24
C VAL A 282 5.83 15.30 27.83
N MET A 283 4.57 15.74 27.70
CA MET A 283 4.09 16.98 28.30
C MET A 283 4.23 16.95 29.84
N THR A 284 3.88 15.83 30.47
CA THR A 284 4.02 15.67 31.93
C THR A 284 5.48 15.71 32.36
N SER A 285 6.40 15.05 31.62
CA SER A 285 7.83 15.14 31.92
C SER A 285 8.38 16.54 31.72
N SER A 286 8.02 17.22 30.63
CA SER A 286 8.46 18.58 30.35
C SER A 286 7.99 19.56 31.43
N GLN A 287 6.74 19.43 31.88
CA GLN A 287 6.19 20.22 32.97
C GLN A 287 6.93 19.98 34.30
N ARG A 288 7.29 18.73 34.61
CA ARG A 288 8.11 18.41 35.79
C ARG A 288 9.52 19.00 35.70
N TYR A 289 10.15 18.99 34.54
CA TYR A 289 11.45 19.65 34.33
C TYR A 289 11.35 21.17 34.50
N ALA A 290 10.30 21.80 33.94
CA ALA A 290 10.06 23.23 34.10
C ALA A 290 9.81 23.60 35.58
N GLN A 291 9.03 22.80 36.32
CA GLN A 291 8.80 23.02 37.75
C GLN A 291 10.07 22.90 38.59
N ARG A 292 10.98 21.96 38.28
CA ARG A 292 12.26 21.83 39.00
C ARG A 292 13.18 23.03 38.78
N HIS A 293 13.14 23.65 37.61
CA HIS A 293 13.95 24.84 37.34
C HIS A 293 13.34 26.15 37.83
N TYR A 294 12.02 26.18 38.08
CA TYR A 294 11.32 27.36 38.58
C TYR A 294 11.12 27.40 40.10
N GLN A 295 11.52 26.36 40.86
CA GLN A 295 11.63 26.55 42.30
C GLN A 295 12.72 27.59 42.56
N PRO A 296 12.37 28.79 43.07
CA PRO A 296 13.38 29.75 43.47
C PRO A 296 14.24 29.03 44.50
N ARG A 297 15.55 29.07 44.33
CA ARG A 297 16.47 28.67 45.39
C ARG A 297 16.21 29.63 46.54
N ILE A 298 15.29 29.26 47.43
CA ILE A 298 15.08 29.96 48.70
C ILE A 298 16.39 29.75 49.43
N THR A 299 17.29 30.73 49.31
CA THR A 299 18.42 30.90 50.21
C THR A 299 17.84 30.93 51.60
N SER A 300 18.02 29.84 52.33
CA SER A 300 17.65 29.73 53.73
C SER A 300 18.25 30.92 54.49
N PRO A 301 17.47 31.69 55.25
CA PRO A 301 18.04 32.68 56.16
C PRO A 301 18.84 31.90 57.21
N LEU A 302 20.14 32.21 57.31
CA LEU A 302 20.99 31.79 58.43
C LEU A 302 20.28 32.16 59.73
N THR A 303 19.76 31.15 60.43
CA THR A 303 19.20 31.30 61.77
C THR A 303 20.08 30.53 62.74
N SER A 304 20.85 31.32 63.49
CA SER A 304 21.59 30.93 64.68
C SER A 304 20.66 30.31 65.73
N SER A 305 21.04 29.12 66.19
CA SER A 305 20.95 28.63 67.58
C SER A 305 19.88 29.22 68.50
N SER A 306 18.93 28.39 68.95
CA SER A 306 18.71 28.18 70.40
C SER A 306 17.83 26.96 70.66
N LEU A 307 18.26 26.24 71.69
CA LEU A 307 17.69 25.04 72.29
C LEU A 307 16.49 25.46 73.18
N SER A 308 15.34 24.81 73.06
CA SER A 308 14.42 24.64 74.21
C SER A 308 13.40 23.54 73.94
N ASP A 309 13.35 22.61 74.88
CA ASP A 309 12.34 21.58 75.05
C ASP A 309 10.97 22.20 75.36
N HIS A 310 9.89 21.71 74.73
CA HIS A 310 8.73 21.28 75.51
C HIS A 310 7.74 20.41 74.73
N ASN A 311 7.11 19.54 75.52
CA ASN A 311 6.13 18.52 75.21
C ASN A 311 4.72 19.16 75.07
N VAL A 312 3.75 18.44 74.46
CA VAL A 312 2.28 18.40 74.75
C VAL A 312 1.41 18.19 73.50
N ASP A 313 0.67 17.08 73.58
CA ASP A 313 -0.66 16.67 73.09
C ASP A 313 -1.23 16.97 71.68
N LYS A 314 -1.66 15.85 71.07
CA LYS A 314 -2.96 15.57 70.40
C LYS A 314 -3.88 16.76 70.10
N SER A 315 -4.34 16.86 68.85
CA SER A 315 -5.78 16.88 68.48
C SER A 315 -6.01 17.15 66.99
N ASN A 316 -6.94 16.37 66.43
CA ASN A 316 -7.87 16.66 65.33
C ASN A 316 -7.38 16.96 63.91
N ALA A 317 -7.59 15.96 63.06
CA ALA A 317 -7.81 16.07 61.63
C ALA A 317 -9.20 16.66 61.34
N ASN A 318 -9.27 17.76 60.59
CA ASN A 318 -10.33 18.05 59.61
C ASN A 318 -10.06 19.41 58.94
N ILE A 319 -9.46 19.45 57.74
CA ILE A 319 -9.58 20.59 56.81
C ILE A 319 -9.54 20.09 55.35
N SER A 320 -10.72 20.09 54.74
CA SER A 320 -11.09 20.82 53.51
C SER A 320 -10.06 20.98 52.40
N ASN A 321 -10.27 20.27 51.27
CA ASN A 321 -9.70 20.63 49.98
C ASN A 321 -10.78 21.32 49.12
N THR A 322 -10.84 22.65 49.22
CA THR A 322 -11.59 23.50 48.30
C THR A 322 -10.68 23.87 47.12
N THR A 323 -11.12 23.52 45.92
CA THR A 323 -10.46 23.76 44.65
C THR A 323 -10.59 25.24 44.26
N LEU A 324 -9.47 25.96 44.24
CA LEU A 324 -9.40 27.35 43.78
C LEU A 324 -8.96 27.38 42.31
N SER A 325 -9.90 27.66 41.42
CA SER A 325 -9.66 27.96 40.01
C SER A 325 -9.11 29.38 39.87
N VAL A 326 -7.84 29.50 39.48
CA VAL A 326 -7.23 30.77 39.09
C VAL A 326 -7.66 31.09 37.66
N GLN A 327 -8.57 32.05 37.52
CA GLN A 327 -8.99 32.66 36.26
C GLN A 327 -8.12 33.90 36.04
N GLN A 328 -7.24 33.86 35.04
CA GLN A 328 -6.32 34.95 34.71
C GLN A 328 -7.04 35.94 33.79
N GLN A 329 -7.54 37.03 34.40
CA GLN A 329 -8.16 38.16 33.73
C GLN A 329 -7.07 39.18 33.34
N VAL A 330 -6.91 39.39 32.04
CA VAL A 330 -6.03 40.40 31.44
C VAL A 330 -6.74 41.74 31.51
N VAL A 331 -6.18 42.70 32.27
CA VAL A 331 -6.60 44.10 32.29
C VAL A 331 -5.50 44.95 31.68
N ASN A 332 -5.88 45.68 30.63
CA ASN A 332 -5.15 46.78 30.02
C ASN A 332 -4.91 47.92 31.01
N SER A 333 -3.72 48.50 31.01
CA SER A 333 -3.54 49.90 31.39
C SER A 333 -2.39 50.54 30.62
N SER A 334 -2.74 51.56 29.86
CA SER A 334 -1.88 52.51 29.15
C SER A 334 -1.24 53.53 30.09
N HIS A 335 0.06 53.78 29.97
CA HIS A 335 0.62 55.14 30.13
C HIS A 335 2.03 55.26 29.51
N PRO A 336 2.40 56.41 28.91
CA PRO A 336 3.73 56.69 28.40
C PRO A 336 4.50 57.67 29.32
N HIS A 337 5.79 57.42 29.60
CA HIS A 337 6.78 58.49 29.72
C HIS A 337 8.25 58.00 29.71
N SER A 338 9.00 58.60 28.79
CA SER A 338 10.44 58.96 28.70
C SER A 338 11.55 58.31 29.54
N THR A 339 12.65 58.03 28.80
CA THR A 339 14.09 58.22 29.10
C THR A 339 14.67 57.60 30.37
N ASN A 340 15.57 56.62 30.22
CA ASN A 340 17.02 56.86 30.37
C ASN A 340 17.84 55.60 30.05
N ASP A 341 19.06 55.82 29.59
CA ASP A 341 20.08 54.82 29.26
C ASP A 341 20.50 53.95 30.46
N ASN A 342 20.75 52.66 30.20
CA ASN A 342 21.98 51.91 30.55
C ASN A 342 21.74 50.42 30.79
N ASN A 343 22.66 49.62 30.22
CA ASN A 343 22.91 48.20 30.45
C ASN A 343 21.87 47.22 29.92
N THR A 344 21.97 46.96 28.62
CA THR A 344 21.44 45.79 27.90
C THR A 344 22.07 44.50 28.41
N SER A 345 21.75 44.09 29.64
CA SER A 345 21.78 42.67 30.02
C SER A 345 20.55 42.03 29.40
N THR A 346 20.65 41.62 28.13
CA THR A 346 19.68 40.76 27.46
C THR A 346 19.66 39.42 28.19
N THR A 347 18.91 39.37 29.29
CA THR A 347 18.61 38.14 30.02
C THR A 347 17.99 37.17 29.04
N ILE A 348 18.77 36.15 28.69
CA ILE A 348 18.42 35.00 27.86
C ILE A 348 17.33 34.22 28.61
N LEU A 349 16.08 34.68 28.52
CA LEU A 349 14.92 34.00 29.12
C LEU A 349 13.86 33.75 28.06
N ARG A 350 14.26 33.09 26.98
CA ARG A 350 13.34 32.51 25.98
C ARG A 350 13.88 31.18 25.46
N THR A 351 13.90 30.19 26.34
CA THR A 351 13.92 28.77 25.95
C THR A 351 12.67 28.07 26.48
N SER A 352 11.50 28.72 26.36
CA SER A 352 10.25 27.96 26.32
C SER A 352 10.29 27.13 25.04
N ILE A 353 10.87 25.94 25.12
CA ILE A 353 10.84 24.93 24.08
C ILE A 353 9.38 24.80 23.63
N ASP A 354 9.12 25.20 22.39
CA ASP A 354 7.79 25.29 21.82
C ASP A 354 7.26 23.87 21.59
N GLY A 355 6.69 23.28 22.64
CA GLY A 355 6.15 21.91 22.63
C GLY A 355 5.12 21.69 21.52
N ARG A 356 4.43 22.75 21.08
CA ARG A 356 3.49 22.69 19.94
C ARG A 356 4.21 22.42 18.63
N LYS A 357 5.41 22.98 18.43
CA LYS A 357 6.23 22.76 17.25
C LYS A 357 6.74 21.32 17.18
N MET A 358 7.06 20.72 18.33
CA MET A 358 7.44 19.30 18.42
C MET A 358 6.23 18.39 18.15
N GLU A 359 5.06 18.72 18.68
CA GLU A 359 3.82 17.96 18.44
C GLU A 359 3.41 17.99 16.96
N GLN A 360 3.43 19.16 16.32
CA GLN A 360 3.07 19.31 14.91
C GLN A 360 3.99 18.51 13.98
N ARG A 361 5.27 18.36 14.35
CA ARG A 361 6.27 17.59 13.59
C ARG A 361 6.08 16.09 13.72
N ILE A 362 5.77 15.59 14.92
CA ILE A 362 5.53 14.15 15.15
C ILE A 362 4.24 13.66 14.47
N GLN A 363 3.22 14.53 14.33
CA GLN A 363 1.95 14.17 13.69
C GLN A 363 2.02 14.09 12.15
N SER A 364 3.01 14.73 11.51
CA SER A 364 3.12 14.80 10.04
C SER A 364 3.20 13.43 9.35
N PRO A 365 4.12 12.50 9.70
CA PRO A 365 4.23 11.20 9.05
C PRO A 365 2.98 10.32 9.27
N PHE A 366 2.29 10.47 10.41
CA PHE A 366 1.07 9.75 10.70
C PHE A 366 -0.08 10.20 9.79
N LYS A 367 -0.25 11.51 9.60
CA LYS A 367 -1.26 12.06 8.67
C LYS A 367 -1.04 11.55 7.26
N VAL A 368 0.21 11.46 6.80
CA VAL A 368 0.55 10.92 5.47
C VAL A 368 0.20 9.44 5.37
N THR A 369 0.57 8.63 6.36
CA THR A 369 0.28 7.18 6.32
C THR A 369 -1.21 6.90 6.48
N PHE A 370 -1.92 7.68 7.29
CA PHE A 370 -3.38 7.62 7.40
C PHE A 370 -4.07 8.05 6.12
N GLY A 371 -3.59 9.09 5.45
CA GLY A 371 -4.09 9.50 4.13
C GLY A 371 -3.90 8.41 3.06
N LEU A 372 -2.73 7.75 3.05
CA LEU A 372 -2.47 6.59 2.18
C LEU A 372 -3.44 5.45 2.46
N LEU A 373 -3.66 5.15 3.75
CA LEU A 373 -4.58 4.10 4.17
C LEU A 373 -6.02 4.40 3.73
N LEU A 374 -6.48 5.64 3.90
CA LEU A 374 -7.81 6.07 3.49
C LEU A 374 -7.96 6.06 1.97
N GLY A 375 -6.92 6.47 1.22
CA GLY A 375 -6.89 6.35 -0.23
C GLY A 375 -6.98 4.89 -0.71
N LEU A 376 -6.33 3.97 0.01
CA LEU A 376 -6.42 2.54 -0.28
C LEU A 376 -7.82 1.99 0.03
N VAL A 377 -8.41 2.35 1.17
CA VAL A 377 -9.81 1.98 1.48
C VAL A 377 -10.79 2.51 0.43
N ALA A 378 -10.59 3.73 -0.06
CA ALA A 378 -11.39 4.28 -1.15
C ALA A 378 -11.19 3.50 -2.46
N CYS A 379 -9.95 3.10 -2.78
CA CYS A 379 -9.64 2.25 -3.94
C CYS A 379 -10.37 0.90 -3.86
N ILE A 380 -10.28 0.21 -2.72
CA ILE A 380 -11.02 -1.02 -2.45
C ILE A 380 -12.51 -0.81 -2.65
N PHE A 381 -13.06 0.29 -2.12
CA PHE A 381 -14.48 0.60 -2.23
C PHE A 381 -14.91 0.77 -3.68
N PHE A 382 -14.13 1.48 -4.51
CA PHE A 382 -14.42 1.60 -5.94
C PHE A 382 -14.36 0.25 -6.68
N GLN A 383 -13.40 -0.60 -6.33
CA GLN A 383 -13.30 -1.93 -6.93
C GLN A 383 -14.43 -2.86 -6.48
N LEU A 384 -14.86 -2.79 -5.22
CA LEU A 384 -16.05 -3.49 -4.73
C LEU A 384 -17.31 -3.01 -5.42
N LEU A 385 -17.46 -1.70 -5.59
CA LEU A 385 -18.57 -1.11 -6.30
C LEU A 385 -18.58 -1.59 -7.76
N ALA A 386 -17.42 -1.64 -8.42
CA ALA A 386 -17.30 -2.24 -9.75
C ALA A 386 -17.71 -3.73 -9.76
N ALA A 387 -17.24 -4.53 -8.80
CA ALA A 387 -17.61 -5.95 -8.70
C ALA A 387 -19.10 -6.17 -8.42
N GLY A 388 -19.70 -5.37 -7.53
CA GLY A 388 -21.13 -5.43 -7.22
C GLY A 388 -22.01 -4.97 -8.39
N ILE A 389 -21.56 -3.97 -9.13
CA ILE A 389 -22.21 -3.54 -10.38
C ILE A 389 -22.13 -4.65 -11.43
N ALA A 390 -20.97 -5.31 -11.55
CA ALA A 390 -20.77 -6.42 -12.48
C ALA A 390 -21.64 -7.63 -12.16
N SER A 391 -21.87 -7.94 -10.87
CA SER A 391 -22.73 -9.04 -10.46
C SER A 391 -24.22 -8.73 -10.59
N ALA A 392 -24.64 -7.49 -10.35
CA ALA A 392 -26.05 -7.10 -10.40
C ALA A 392 -26.60 -6.92 -11.83
N ALA A 393 -25.73 -6.69 -12.82
CA ALA A 393 -26.14 -6.26 -14.15
C ALA A 393 -25.55 -7.10 -15.28
N VAL A 394 -25.53 -8.42 -15.09
CA VAL A 394 -25.04 -9.39 -16.08
C VAL A 394 -25.73 -9.23 -17.45
N GLU A 395 -26.97 -8.73 -17.45
CA GLU A 395 -27.82 -8.61 -18.64
C GLU A 395 -27.80 -7.22 -19.30
N ILE A 396 -27.25 -6.19 -18.66
CA ILE A 396 -27.27 -4.82 -19.19
C ILE A 396 -25.87 -4.44 -19.66
N ASP A 397 -25.66 -4.42 -20.98
CA ASP A 397 -24.35 -4.12 -21.57
C ASP A 397 -23.80 -2.73 -21.22
N VAL A 398 -24.67 -1.73 -21.00
CA VAL A 398 -24.26 -0.40 -20.51
C VAL A 398 -23.57 -0.49 -19.16
N VAL A 399 -24.01 -1.41 -18.31
CA VAL A 399 -23.45 -1.55 -16.97
C VAL A 399 -22.06 -2.21 -17.02
N LYS A 400 -21.78 -3.01 -18.06
CA LYS A 400 -20.43 -3.49 -18.36
C LYS A 400 -19.45 -2.37 -18.72
N MET A 401 -19.92 -1.20 -19.12
CA MET A 401 -19.00 -0.05 -19.28
C MET A 401 -18.68 0.60 -17.94
N ILE A 402 -19.69 0.73 -17.09
CA ILE A 402 -19.59 1.42 -15.80
C ILE A 402 -18.61 0.71 -14.86
N TRP A 403 -18.70 -0.61 -14.73
CA TRP A 403 -17.76 -1.33 -13.85
C TRP A 403 -16.31 -1.27 -14.34
N TYR A 404 -16.05 -1.36 -15.66
CA TYR A 404 -14.68 -1.22 -16.20
C TYR A 404 -14.10 0.15 -15.89
N PHE A 405 -14.91 1.21 -16.04
CA PHE A 405 -14.52 2.55 -15.67
C PHE A 405 -14.17 2.67 -14.19
N PHE A 406 -15.04 2.21 -13.28
CA PHE A 406 -14.78 2.29 -11.83
C PHE A 406 -13.58 1.45 -11.38
N ASN A 407 -13.38 0.27 -11.97
CA ASN A 407 -12.23 -0.57 -11.65
C ASN A 407 -10.90 0.14 -11.97
N CYS A 408 -10.79 0.69 -13.18
CA CYS A 408 -9.59 1.41 -13.60
C CYS A 408 -9.43 2.76 -12.88
N LEU A 409 -10.54 3.46 -12.62
CA LEU A 409 -10.53 4.71 -11.84
C LEU A 409 -9.98 4.49 -10.43
N GLY A 410 -10.39 3.41 -9.75
CA GLY A 410 -9.89 3.08 -8.41
C GLY A 410 -8.36 2.94 -8.38
N VAL A 411 -7.81 2.16 -9.33
CA VAL A 411 -6.35 1.96 -9.45
C VAL A 411 -5.61 3.25 -9.80
N LEU A 412 -6.16 4.06 -10.70
CA LEU A 412 -5.57 5.36 -11.07
C LEU A 412 -5.55 6.34 -9.89
N VAL A 413 -6.68 6.48 -9.18
CA VAL A 413 -6.77 7.33 -7.99
C VAL A 413 -5.76 6.89 -6.94
N PHE A 414 -5.63 5.59 -6.72
CA PHE A 414 -4.63 5.05 -5.80
C PHE A 414 -3.19 5.35 -6.24
N ALA A 415 -2.87 5.17 -7.52
CA ALA A 415 -1.56 5.46 -8.07
C ALA A 415 -1.18 6.95 -7.90
N VAL A 416 -2.12 7.85 -8.18
CA VAL A 416 -1.95 9.30 -7.97
C VAL A 416 -1.76 9.62 -6.49
N ILE A 417 -2.58 9.05 -5.59
CA ILE A 417 -2.44 9.24 -4.14
C ILE A 417 -1.07 8.76 -3.66
N ILE A 418 -0.60 7.60 -4.12
CA ILE A 418 0.75 7.12 -3.80
C ILE A 418 1.78 8.15 -4.26
N LEU A 419 1.75 8.61 -5.51
CA LEU A 419 2.70 9.57 -6.03
C LEU A 419 2.70 10.89 -5.23
N CYS A 420 1.52 11.42 -4.92
CA CYS A 420 1.35 12.64 -4.12
C CYS A 420 1.82 12.48 -2.67
N LEU A 421 1.60 11.32 -2.05
CA LEU A 421 1.97 11.06 -0.65
C LEU A 421 3.40 10.52 -0.50
N PHE A 422 4.01 10.05 -1.59
CA PHE A 422 5.40 9.61 -1.59
C PHE A 422 6.30 10.80 -1.25
N TYR A 423 6.22 11.92 -1.96
CA TYR A 423 7.06 13.09 -1.71
C TYR A 423 7.08 13.57 -0.24
N PRO A 424 5.93 13.88 0.42
CA PRO A 424 5.93 14.30 1.80
C PRO A 424 6.42 13.20 2.75
N MET A 425 6.21 11.91 2.42
CA MET A 425 6.77 10.82 3.21
C MET A 425 8.29 10.85 3.23
N PHE A 426 8.96 11.07 2.10
CA PHE A 426 10.43 11.13 2.06
C PHE A 426 10.97 12.37 2.75
N VAL A 427 10.49 13.53 2.35
CA VAL A 427 11.04 14.80 2.83
C VAL A 427 10.87 14.92 4.34
N ASN A 428 9.69 14.59 4.86
CA ASN A 428 9.45 14.69 6.30
C ASN A 428 10.21 13.62 7.09
N THR A 429 10.38 12.41 6.54
CA THR A 429 11.13 11.35 7.20
C THR A 429 12.62 11.70 7.27
N GLU A 430 13.20 12.25 6.20
CA GLU A 430 14.61 12.67 6.19
C GLU A 430 14.88 13.79 7.21
N ILE A 431 14.01 14.82 7.24
CA ILE A 431 14.12 15.92 8.20
C ILE A 431 14.03 15.39 9.64
N ALA A 432 13.05 14.51 9.91
CA ALA A 432 12.88 13.93 11.23
C ALA A 432 14.08 13.08 11.66
N PHE A 433 14.68 12.30 10.74
CA PHE A 433 15.88 11.52 11.04
C PHE A 433 17.09 12.40 11.35
N LYS A 434 17.36 13.43 10.54
CA LYS A 434 18.46 14.38 10.78
C LYS A 434 18.32 15.08 12.13
N GLU A 435 17.10 15.45 12.52
CA GLU A 435 16.83 16.10 13.81
C GLU A 435 17.04 15.14 15.00
N ILE A 436 16.62 13.87 14.87
CA ILE A 436 16.86 12.85 15.91
C ILE A 436 18.35 12.57 16.07
N GLU A 437 19.09 12.47 14.97
CA GLU A 437 20.54 12.24 14.98
C GLU A 437 21.26 13.42 15.63
N THR A 438 20.89 14.65 15.26
CA THR A 438 21.41 15.88 15.88
C THR A 438 21.08 15.94 17.37
N SER A 439 19.86 15.56 17.77
CA SER A 439 19.44 15.54 19.17
C SER A 439 20.21 14.52 19.99
N LYS A 440 20.50 13.35 19.43
CA LYS A 440 21.35 12.32 20.08
C LYS A 440 22.79 12.79 20.23
N ALA A 441 23.37 13.39 19.18
CA ALA A 441 24.72 13.94 19.24
C ALA A 441 24.84 15.03 20.32
N ASN A 442 23.84 15.92 20.43
CA ASN A 442 23.80 16.96 21.46
C ASN A 442 23.62 16.38 22.86
N ALA A 443 22.79 15.35 23.04
CA ALA A 443 22.63 14.68 24.32
C ALA A 443 23.91 13.98 24.78
N LEU A 444 24.68 13.39 23.85
CA LEU A 444 25.96 12.76 24.14
C LEU A 444 27.00 13.81 24.59
N LYS A 445 27.12 14.92 23.85
CA LYS A 445 28.03 16.03 24.18
C LYS A 445 27.72 16.66 25.54
N ASN A 446 26.45 16.80 25.88
CA ASN A 446 26.05 17.32 27.19
C ASN A 446 26.40 16.36 28.34
N HIS A 447 26.43 15.05 28.08
CA HIS A 447 26.84 14.07 29.08
C HIS A 447 28.36 14.08 29.31
N GLU A 448 29.17 14.26 28.27
CA GLU A 448 30.63 14.38 28.38
C GLU A 448 31.05 15.60 29.21
N HIS A 449 30.43 16.77 28.98
CA HIS A 449 30.78 17.99 29.72
C HIS A 449 30.47 17.93 31.22
N VAL A 450 29.47 17.14 31.63
CA VAL A 450 29.16 16.95 33.07
C VAL A 450 30.19 16.03 33.73
N GLN A 451 30.80 15.12 32.97
CA GLN A 451 31.76 14.15 33.52
C GLN A 451 33.17 14.74 33.69
N GLU A 452 33.60 15.66 32.80
CA GLU A 452 34.88 16.37 32.95
C GLU A 452 34.89 17.40 34.09
N GLY A 453 33.75 18.00 34.43
CA GLY A 453 33.65 18.99 35.51
C GLY A 453 33.70 18.42 36.94
N SER A 454 33.66 17.09 37.10
CA SER A 454 33.64 16.42 38.41
C SER A 454 34.93 15.70 38.78
N LEU A 455 35.96 15.73 37.92
CA LEU A 455 37.31 15.29 38.28
C LEU A 455 38.03 16.44 38.99
N ASN A 456 37.83 16.51 40.31
CA ASN A 456 38.68 17.30 41.20
C ASN A 456 40.16 16.96 40.92
N PRO A 457 41.04 17.92 40.64
CA PRO A 457 42.47 17.67 40.42
C PRO A 457 43.27 17.32 41.69
N MET A 458 42.62 16.88 42.78
CA MET A 458 43.23 16.88 44.12
C MET A 458 43.71 15.52 44.64
N LEU A 459 43.93 14.50 43.80
CA LEU A 459 44.68 13.31 44.24
C LEU A 459 45.39 12.60 43.08
N ARG A 460 46.42 13.26 42.53
CA ARG A 460 47.43 12.59 41.69
C ARG A 460 48.36 11.81 42.62
N VAL A 461 47.99 10.57 42.95
CA VAL A 461 48.91 9.61 43.58
C VAL A 461 49.84 9.07 42.47
N PRO A 462 51.17 9.14 42.63
CA PRO A 462 52.10 8.54 41.69
C PRO A 462 51.99 7.01 41.80
N SER A 463 51.39 6.38 40.77
CA SER A 463 51.37 4.93 40.65
C SER A 463 52.76 4.44 40.29
N MET A 464 53.34 3.72 41.25
CA MET A 464 54.60 2.99 41.17
C MET A 464 54.53 1.92 40.08
N GLU A 465 55.53 1.92 39.22
CA GLU A 465 55.82 0.96 38.17
C GLU A 465 56.00 -0.45 38.77
N LEU A 466 55.05 -1.36 38.52
CA LEU A 466 55.22 -2.78 38.84
C LEU A 466 55.49 -3.54 37.54
N GLN A 467 56.79 -3.70 37.25
CA GLN A 467 57.31 -4.67 36.29
C GLN A 467 56.83 -6.07 36.66
N THR A 468 56.27 -6.79 35.69
CA THR A 468 56.19 -8.26 35.73
C THR A 468 56.58 -8.83 34.37
N PRO A 469 57.10 -10.07 34.35
CA PRO A 469 58.15 -10.47 33.42
C PRO A 469 57.62 -11.16 32.18
N SER A 470 58.42 -11.04 31.12
CA SER A 470 58.42 -11.81 29.88
C SER A 470 58.52 -13.33 30.09
N SER A 471 57.81 -14.11 29.25
CA SER A 471 58.16 -15.41 28.61
C SER A 471 56.95 -16.37 28.52
N PRO A 472 56.96 -17.42 27.68
CA PRO A 472 57.45 -17.55 26.31
C PRO A 472 56.40 -18.15 25.33
N THR A 473 56.77 -18.14 24.06
CA THR A 473 56.19 -18.82 22.88
C THR A 473 55.96 -20.33 23.00
N LEU A 474 54.81 -20.81 22.50
CA LEU A 474 54.53 -22.14 21.93
C LEU A 474 53.22 -21.96 21.10
N GLY A 475 53.04 -22.31 19.83
CA GLY A 475 53.54 -23.40 19.01
C GLY A 475 52.37 -24.34 18.67
N GLY A 476 51.91 -24.34 17.41
CA GLY A 476 51.00 -25.36 16.81
C GLY A 476 49.63 -24.83 16.37
N ASN A 477 49.37 -24.59 15.08
CA ASN A 477 49.01 -25.52 13.98
C ASN A 477 47.55 -25.99 13.93
N ASP A 478 46.94 -25.68 12.78
CA ASP A 478 46.05 -26.50 11.95
C ASP A 478 44.52 -26.45 12.05
N THR A 479 43.96 -26.41 10.82
CA THR A 479 42.57 -26.56 10.34
C THR A 479 41.69 -25.32 10.45
N GLY A 480 41.19 -24.68 9.38
CA GLY A 480 40.97 -25.14 8.01
C GLY A 480 39.48 -25.19 7.73
N THR A 481 38.87 -24.07 7.32
CA THR A 481 37.64 -24.05 6.50
C THR A 481 37.56 -22.71 5.77
N THR A 482 37.90 -22.78 4.49
CA THR A 482 37.65 -21.80 3.45
C THR A 482 36.14 -21.64 3.22
N SER A 483 35.64 -20.40 3.26
CA SER A 483 34.34 -20.06 2.66
C SER A 483 34.60 -18.98 1.63
N GLU A 484 34.67 -19.40 0.37
CA GLU A 484 34.75 -18.57 -0.81
C GLU A 484 33.50 -17.69 -0.93
N CYS A 485 33.71 -16.37 -1.05
CA CYS A 485 32.71 -15.45 -1.58
C CYS A 485 32.90 -15.38 -3.10
N ILE A 486 32.02 -16.07 -3.82
CA ILE A 486 31.86 -15.92 -5.27
C ILE A 486 31.26 -14.54 -5.54
N SER A 487 32.06 -13.66 -6.14
CA SER A 487 31.59 -12.44 -6.80
C SER A 487 31.15 -12.79 -8.22
N VAL A 488 29.84 -12.82 -8.47
CA VAL A 488 29.30 -12.87 -9.83
C VAL A 488 29.30 -11.44 -10.39
N ASN A 489 30.11 -11.27 -11.42
CA ASN A 489 30.09 -10.16 -12.36
C ASN A 489 28.99 -10.49 -13.39
N GLU A 490 28.00 -9.61 -13.59
CA GLU A 490 27.10 -9.71 -14.73
C GLU A 490 27.11 -8.42 -15.53
N HIS A 491 27.22 -8.65 -16.84
CA HIS A 491 27.21 -7.72 -17.97
C HIS A 491 25.83 -7.12 -18.22
#